data_AF-A0A0N9VXS1-F1
#
_entry.id   AF-A0A0N9VXS1-F1
#
_cell.length_a   1.000
_cell.length_b   1.000
_cell.length_c   1.000
_cell.angle_alpha   90.00
_cell.angle_beta   90.00
_cell.angle_gamma   90.00
#
_symmetry.space_group_name_H-M   'P 1'
#
loop_
_entity.id
_entity.type
_entity.pdbx_description
1 polymer ?
#
loop_
_entity_poly.entity_id
_entity_poly.type
_entity_poly.pdbx_seq_one_letter_code
_entity_poly.pdbx_strand_id
1 'polypeptide(L)'
;MKKLIALLVGLSIHGVSQAEDLQCEKSYSQFNQYVTELNSISKTGNAEQLHQFLEKNEYSRLFKDKHPESTYYTGDWMNDQEYQLAIQFQQSLTKSEQYKNEGLELQNPKANFVLPLGEVCIVPWISKDTIFGKKYESQTDLIFVRNLDNNEWRVFTYLGTEKPEDFTEFFPDFPQDIKLSAAKANGEYAVTVQAYEMGIDIFNYLTNSKVPQVLVDELKENIESTRERLKVNGFE
;
A
#
# COMPACT_ATOMS: atom_id res chain seq x y z
N MET A 1 -24.44 -11.36 73.53
CA MET A 1 -25.08 -10.98 72.25
C MET A 1 -23.97 -10.64 71.25
N LYS A 2 -23.76 -11.52 70.27
CA LYS A 2 -22.67 -11.45 69.28
C LYS A 2 -23.05 -10.46 68.17
N LYS A 3 -22.22 -9.43 67.94
CA LYS A 3 -22.39 -8.50 66.82
C LYS A 3 -21.86 -9.17 65.55
N LEU A 4 -22.75 -9.44 64.60
CA LEU A 4 -22.44 -9.91 63.26
C LEU A 4 -21.83 -8.76 62.46
N ILE A 5 -20.55 -8.88 62.12
CA ILE A 5 -19.88 -8.08 61.10
C ILE A 5 -20.25 -8.69 59.75
N ALA A 6 -21.16 -8.05 59.03
CA ALA A 6 -21.44 -8.40 57.64
C ALA A 6 -20.37 -7.75 56.75
N LEU A 7 -19.33 -8.51 56.44
CA LEU A 7 -18.34 -8.14 55.43
C LEU A 7 -18.97 -8.36 54.05
N LEU A 8 -19.52 -7.30 53.45
CA LEU A 8 -19.88 -7.27 52.04
C LEU A 8 -18.58 -7.28 51.23
N VAL A 9 -18.07 -8.48 50.94
CA VAL A 9 -17.06 -8.69 49.90
C VAL A 9 -17.77 -8.47 48.58
N GLY A 10 -17.70 -7.24 48.08
CA GLY A 10 -18.06 -6.91 46.72
C GLY A 10 -17.18 -7.74 45.79
N LEU A 11 -17.75 -8.82 45.24
CA LEU A 11 -17.25 -9.51 44.07
C LEU A 11 -17.16 -8.47 42.95
N SER A 12 -15.98 -7.88 42.79
CA SER A 12 -15.61 -7.18 41.59
C SER A 12 -15.63 -8.23 40.50
N ILE A 13 -16.71 -8.24 39.72
CA ILE A 13 -16.78 -8.94 38.45
C ILE A 13 -15.73 -8.27 37.60
N HIS A 14 -14.51 -8.82 37.65
CA HIS A 14 -13.49 -8.53 36.66
C HIS A 14 -14.07 -9.11 35.39
N GLY A 15 -14.78 -8.26 34.64
CA GLY A 15 -15.07 -8.54 33.24
C GLY A 15 -13.74 -8.91 32.64
N VAL A 16 -13.59 -10.18 32.27
CA VAL A 16 -12.48 -10.63 31.45
C VAL A 16 -12.70 -9.87 30.15
N SER A 17 -12.09 -8.69 30.03
CA SER A 17 -11.76 -8.12 28.74
C SER A 17 -10.82 -9.17 28.15
N GLN A 18 -11.40 -10.12 27.43
CA GLN A 18 -10.63 -10.87 26.47
C GLN A 18 -10.21 -9.80 25.48
N ALA A 19 -8.96 -9.33 25.61
CA ALA A 19 -8.29 -8.70 24.50
C ALA A 19 -8.50 -9.68 23.34
N GLU A 20 -9.34 -9.33 22.38
CA GLU A 20 -9.50 -10.17 21.20
C GLU A 20 -8.11 -10.41 20.65
N ASP A 21 -7.73 -11.70 20.52
CA ASP A 21 -6.48 -12.05 19.87
C ASP A 21 -6.46 -11.34 18.52
N LEU A 22 -5.38 -10.62 18.25
CA LEU A 22 -5.19 -9.97 16.95
C LEU A 22 -5.28 -11.03 15.84
N GLN A 23 -5.96 -10.68 14.75
CA GLN A 23 -6.30 -11.57 13.65
C GLN A 23 -5.27 -11.60 12.52
N CYS A 24 -4.31 -10.68 12.45
CA CYS A 24 -3.27 -10.56 11.41
C CYS A 24 -2.67 -11.91 10.96
N GLU A 25 -2.18 -12.74 11.89
CA GLU A 25 -1.62 -14.07 11.55
C GLU A 25 -2.70 -15.04 11.06
N LYS A 26 -3.89 -15.01 11.66
CA LYS A 26 -5.04 -15.86 11.29
C LYS A 26 -5.64 -15.45 9.94
N SER A 27 -5.46 -14.21 9.51
CA SER A 27 -5.98 -13.65 8.26
C SER A 27 -4.99 -13.74 7.08
N TYR A 28 -3.83 -14.35 7.26
CA TYR A 28 -2.80 -14.40 6.23
C TYR A 28 -3.23 -15.10 4.93
N SER A 29 -4.16 -16.06 5.00
CA SER A 29 -4.77 -16.67 3.80
C SER A 29 -5.59 -15.65 2.99
N GLN A 30 -6.27 -14.73 3.66
CA GLN A 30 -7.02 -13.65 3.01
C GLN A 30 -6.09 -12.64 2.34
N PHE A 31 -4.95 -12.32 2.96
CA PHE A 31 -3.95 -11.43 2.35
C PHE A 31 -3.34 -12.06 1.09
N ASN A 32 -3.03 -13.36 1.12
CA ASN A 32 -2.57 -14.08 -0.07
C ASN A 32 -3.64 -14.13 -1.16
N GLN A 33 -4.92 -14.26 -0.78
CA GLN A 33 -6.03 -14.19 -1.73
C GLN A 33 -6.10 -12.81 -2.40
N TYR A 34 -5.97 -11.72 -1.64
CA TYR A 34 -5.90 -10.35 -2.19
C TYR A 34 -4.79 -10.25 -3.25
N VAL A 35 -3.56 -10.68 -2.93
CA VAL A 35 -2.42 -10.60 -3.87
C VAL A 35 -2.65 -11.47 -5.12
N THR A 36 -3.21 -12.67 -4.93
CA THR A 36 -3.51 -13.59 -6.04
C THR A 36 -4.58 -13.01 -6.96
N GLU A 37 -5.63 -12.43 -6.40
CA GLU A 37 -6.73 -11.82 -7.15
C GLU A 37 -6.26 -10.57 -7.89
N LEU A 38 -5.48 -9.69 -7.24
CA LEU A 38 -4.87 -8.52 -7.86
C LEU A 38 -4.00 -8.91 -9.07
N ASN A 39 -3.15 -9.94 -8.93
CA ASN A 39 -2.31 -10.44 -10.03
C ASN A 39 -3.16 -11.01 -11.17
N SER A 40 -4.21 -11.78 -10.82
CA SER A 40 -5.12 -12.37 -11.80
C SER A 40 -5.84 -11.29 -12.60
N ILE A 41 -6.44 -10.29 -11.92
CA ILE A 41 -7.16 -9.19 -12.58
C ILE A 41 -6.20 -8.35 -13.42
N SER A 42 -5.00 -8.07 -12.92
CA SER A 42 -3.98 -7.33 -13.69
C SER A 42 -3.60 -8.05 -14.99
N LYS A 43 -3.47 -9.39 -14.97
CA LYS A 43 -3.10 -10.20 -16.14
C LYS A 43 -4.26 -10.45 -17.11
N THR A 44 -5.44 -10.81 -16.60
CA THR A 44 -6.54 -11.31 -17.44
C THR A 44 -7.79 -10.44 -17.44
N GLY A 45 -7.96 -9.57 -16.44
CA GLY A 45 -9.11 -8.68 -16.31
C GLY A 45 -9.02 -7.45 -17.21
N ASN A 46 -10.03 -6.58 -17.18
CA ASN A 46 -10.05 -5.27 -17.86
C ASN A 46 -9.91 -4.10 -16.86
N ALA A 47 -9.78 -2.86 -17.35
CA ALA A 47 -9.41 -1.72 -16.52
C ALA A 47 -10.50 -1.42 -15.48
N GLU A 48 -11.76 -1.66 -15.85
CA GLU A 48 -12.91 -1.54 -14.96
C GLU A 48 -12.86 -2.59 -13.84
N GLN A 49 -12.53 -3.85 -14.14
CA GLN A 49 -12.39 -4.89 -13.12
C GLN A 49 -11.25 -4.58 -12.14
N LEU A 50 -10.13 -4.03 -12.64
CA LEU A 50 -9.03 -3.58 -11.79
C LEU A 50 -9.46 -2.40 -10.93
N HIS A 51 -10.13 -1.41 -11.53
CA HIS A 51 -10.67 -0.26 -10.82
C HIS A 51 -11.62 -0.69 -9.68
N GLN A 52 -12.62 -1.52 -9.96
CA GLN A 52 -13.56 -2.02 -8.97
C GLN A 52 -12.89 -2.81 -7.84
N PHE A 53 -11.88 -3.62 -8.18
CA PHE A 53 -11.10 -4.35 -7.19
C PHE A 53 -10.36 -3.39 -6.25
N LEU A 54 -9.71 -2.36 -6.80
CA LEU A 54 -9.00 -1.35 -5.99
C LEU A 54 -9.98 -0.49 -5.17
N GLU A 55 -11.12 -0.06 -5.71
CA GLU A 55 -12.16 0.67 -4.96
C GLU A 55 -12.64 -0.09 -3.72
N LYS A 56 -12.79 -1.41 -3.86
CA LYS A 56 -13.24 -2.28 -2.77
C LYS A 56 -12.16 -2.50 -1.72
N ASN A 57 -10.91 -2.74 -2.14
CA ASN A 57 -9.88 -3.29 -1.26
C ASN A 57 -8.86 -2.25 -0.77
N GLU A 58 -8.68 -1.13 -1.45
CA GLU A 58 -7.72 -0.10 -1.02
C GLU A 58 -8.29 0.71 0.16
N TYR A 59 -7.47 0.87 1.20
CA TYR A 59 -7.84 1.55 2.44
C TYR A 59 -8.02 3.06 2.23
N SER A 60 -7.21 3.67 1.37
CA SER A 60 -7.33 5.10 1.02
C SER A 60 -8.69 5.46 0.43
N ARG A 61 -9.43 4.49 -0.13
CA ARG A 61 -10.78 4.69 -0.69
C ARG A 61 -11.81 5.10 0.35
N LEU A 62 -11.57 4.78 1.62
CA LEU A 62 -12.42 5.21 2.72
C LEU A 62 -12.39 6.74 2.94
N PHE A 63 -11.43 7.45 2.33
CA PHE A 63 -11.23 8.88 2.50
C PHE A 63 -11.74 9.71 1.32
N LYS A 64 -12.42 9.07 0.36
CA LYS A 64 -12.98 9.72 -0.84
C LYS A 64 -13.90 10.90 -0.51
N ASP A 65 -14.64 10.82 0.59
CA ASP A 65 -15.55 11.88 1.02
C ASP A 65 -14.82 13.18 1.41
N LYS A 66 -13.54 13.10 1.82
CA LYS A 66 -12.69 14.27 2.12
C LYS A 66 -12.02 14.84 0.87
N HIS A 67 -11.82 14.01 -0.15
CA HIS A 67 -11.15 14.35 -1.39
C HIS A 67 -12.06 14.05 -2.58
N PRO A 68 -13.19 14.78 -2.71
CA PRO A 68 -14.13 14.56 -3.80
C PRO A 68 -13.42 14.74 -5.15
N GLU A 69 -13.81 13.93 -6.14
CA GLU A 69 -13.25 13.94 -7.50
C GLU A 69 -11.77 13.58 -7.60
N SER A 70 -11.17 13.13 -6.49
CA SER A 70 -9.76 12.75 -6.43
C SER A 70 -9.58 11.36 -5.84
N THR A 71 -8.53 10.68 -6.27
CA THR A 71 -8.20 9.32 -5.93
C THR A 71 -6.76 9.27 -5.46
N TYR A 72 -6.51 8.72 -4.26
CA TYR A 72 -5.16 8.48 -3.80
C TYR A 72 -4.54 7.31 -4.57
N TYR A 73 -3.46 7.57 -5.29
CA TYR A 73 -2.76 6.57 -6.09
C TYR A 73 -1.27 6.93 -6.17
N THR A 74 -0.40 5.93 -6.00
CA THR A 74 1.06 6.07 -6.10
C THR A 74 1.67 7.20 -5.25
N GLY A 75 1.09 7.46 -4.07
CA GLY A 75 1.61 8.43 -3.10
C GLY A 75 0.98 9.83 -3.17
N ASP A 76 0.04 10.07 -4.09
CA ASP A 76 -0.62 11.38 -4.26
C ASP A 76 -2.12 11.26 -4.50
N TRP A 77 -2.86 12.31 -4.13
CA TRP A 77 -4.22 12.53 -4.61
C TRP A 77 -4.19 13.01 -6.06
N MET A 78 -4.71 12.20 -6.96
CA MET A 78 -4.81 12.48 -8.39
C MET A 78 -6.27 12.76 -8.74
N ASN A 79 -6.55 13.62 -9.72
CA ASN A 79 -7.94 13.74 -10.17
C ASN A 79 -8.40 12.42 -10.81
N ASP A 80 -9.71 12.17 -10.76
CA ASP A 80 -10.24 10.87 -11.19
C ASP A 80 -9.97 10.55 -12.67
N GLN A 81 -9.88 11.55 -13.54
CA GLN A 81 -9.54 11.34 -14.94
C GLN A 81 -8.09 10.85 -15.11
N GLU A 82 -7.14 11.48 -14.42
CA GLU A 82 -5.73 11.07 -14.40
C GLU A 82 -5.57 9.67 -13.84
N TYR A 83 -6.27 9.36 -12.74
CA TYR A 83 -6.26 8.03 -12.16
C TYR A 83 -6.79 6.96 -13.14
N GLN A 84 -7.91 7.22 -13.83
CA GLN A 84 -8.43 6.27 -14.83
C GLN A 84 -7.45 6.03 -15.98
N LEU A 85 -6.77 7.09 -16.45
CA LEU A 85 -5.70 6.96 -17.45
C LEU A 85 -4.52 6.14 -16.92
N ALA A 86 -4.12 6.34 -15.66
CA ALA A 86 -3.04 5.58 -15.03
C ALA A 86 -3.37 4.08 -14.91
N ILE A 87 -4.59 3.73 -14.50
CA ILE A 87 -5.05 2.33 -14.42
C ILE A 87 -5.11 1.68 -15.81
N GLN A 88 -5.61 2.40 -16.82
CA GLN A 88 -5.63 1.92 -18.20
C GLN A 88 -4.20 1.66 -18.70
N PHE A 89 -3.29 2.61 -18.49
CA PHE A 89 -1.90 2.49 -18.86
C PHE A 89 -1.21 1.29 -18.17
N GLN A 90 -1.36 1.17 -16.86
CA GLN A 90 -0.82 0.05 -16.08
C GLN A 90 -1.32 -1.29 -16.62
N GLN A 91 -2.60 -1.39 -16.94
CA GLN A 91 -3.16 -2.61 -17.49
C GLN A 91 -2.63 -2.91 -18.90
N SER A 92 -2.52 -1.90 -19.76
CA SER A 92 -1.93 -2.06 -21.10
C SER A 92 -0.48 -2.54 -21.02
N LEU A 93 0.32 -1.98 -20.10
CA LEU A 93 1.69 -2.43 -19.86
C LEU A 93 1.72 -3.88 -19.36
N THR A 94 0.89 -4.21 -18.37
CA THR A 94 0.84 -5.55 -17.75
C THR A 94 0.48 -6.66 -18.75
N LYS A 95 -0.36 -6.34 -19.75
CA LYS A 95 -0.78 -7.26 -20.80
C LYS A 95 0.19 -7.31 -21.99
N SER A 96 1.15 -6.39 -22.06
CA SER A 96 2.13 -6.37 -23.13
C SER A 96 3.18 -7.48 -22.93
N GLU A 97 3.87 -7.86 -24.00
CA GLU A 97 5.02 -8.76 -23.92
C GLU A 97 6.22 -8.16 -23.18
N GLN A 98 6.18 -6.84 -22.90
CA GLN A 98 7.23 -6.13 -22.20
C GLN A 98 7.15 -6.29 -20.69
N TYR A 99 6.04 -6.82 -20.15
CA TYR A 99 5.88 -7.08 -18.73
C TYR A 99 5.64 -8.56 -18.46
N LYS A 100 6.34 -9.09 -17.47
CA LYS A 100 6.11 -10.44 -16.96
C LYS A 100 6.32 -10.46 -15.45
N ASN A 101 5.28 -10.81 -14.71
CA ASN A 101 5.39 -11.12 -13.30
C ASN A 101 5.87 -12.58 -13.12
N GLU A 102 7.08 -12.75 -12.57
CA GLU A 102 7.73 -14.03 -12.30
C GLU A 102 7.37 -14.60 -10.92
N GLY A 103 6.94 -13.75 -9.98
CA GLY A 103 6.50 -14.18 -8.66
C GLY A 103 6.02 -13.03 -7.79
N LEU A 104 5.12 -13.34 -6.86
CA LEU A 104 4.63 -12.44 -5.82
C LEU A 104 4.61 -13.22 -4.51
N GLU A 105 5.09 -12.60 -3.44
CA GLU A 105 5.18 -13.24 -2.14
C GLU A 105 4.96 -12.23 -1.03
N LEU A 106 4.06 -12.55 -0.11
CA LEU A 106 3.98 -11.87 1.18
C LEU A 106 5.00 -12.50 2.13
N GLN A 107 5.72 -11.67 2.89
CA GLN A 107 6.61 -12.09 3.96
C GLN A 107 5.88 -12.11 5.30
N ASN A 108 6.51 -12.66 6.34
CA ASN A 108 5.91 -12.64 7.68
C ASN A 108 5.58 -11.20 8.12
N PRO A 109 4.46 -10.98 8.84
CA PRO A 109 4.12 -9.67 9.37
C PRO A 109 5.26 -9.13 10.24
N LYS A 110 5.62 -7.86 10.06
CA LYS A 110 6.64 -7.20 10.88
C LYS A 110 6.06 -6.44 12.07
N ALA A 111 4.76 -6.12 12.02
CA ALA A 111 4.05 -5.46 13.10
C ALA A 111 2.57 -5.81 13.05
N ASN A 112 1.95 -5.85 14.24
CA ASN A 112 0.53 -6.09 14.42
C ASN A 112 0.06 -5.37 15.69
N PHE A 113 -0.89 -4.45 15.56
CA PHE A 113 -1.35 -3.60 16.66
C PHE A 113 -2.75 -3.04 16.39
N VAL A 114 -3.37 -2.41 17.38
CA VAL A 114 -4.69 -1.79 17.24
C VAL A 114 -4.55 -0.28 17.31
N LEU A 115 -5.22 0.41 16.38
CA LEU A 115 -5.47 1.84 16.37
C LEU A 115 -6.97 2.09 16.52
N PRO A 116 -7.41 3.34 16.82
CA PRO A 116 -8.84 3.67 16.84
C PRO A 116 -9.58 3.35 15.52
N LEU A 117 -8.87 3.34 14.40
CA LEU A 117 -9.38 3.00 13.07
C LEU A 117 -9.51 1.49 12.80
N GLY A 118 -8.90 0.63 13.63
CA GLY A 118 -8.90 -0.81 13.39
C GLY A 118 -7.64 -1.54 13.85
N GLU A 119 -7.63 -2.85 13.62
CA GLU A 119 -6.41 -3.65 13.74
C GLU A 119 -5.54 -3.41 12.50
N VAL A 120 -4.25 -3.17 12.71
CA VAL A 120 -3.26 -2.90 11.66
C VAL A 120 -2.24 -4.02 11.63
N CYS A 121 -1.98 -4.56 10.44
CA CYS A 121 -1.04 -5.63 10.17
C CYS A 121 -0.11 -5.19 9.04
N ILE A 122 1.19 -5.08 9.33
CA ILE A 122 2.18 -4.61 8.35
C ILE A 122 2.93 -5.81 7.80
N VAL A 123 2.79 -6.03 6.50
CA VAL A 123 3.27 -7.23 5.81
C VAL A 123 4.14 -6.80 4.63
N PRO A 124 5.45 -7.11 4.64
CA PRO A 124 6.29 -6.86 3.48
C PRO A 124 5.84 -7.71 2.29
N TRP A 125 5.77 -7.09 1.11
CA TRP A 125 5.46 -7.73 -0.16
C TRP A 125 6.71 -7.68 -1.05
N ILE A 126 7.09 -8.85 -1.58
CA ILE A 126 8.10 -9.00 -2.61
C ILE A 126 7.44 -9.30 -3.97
N SER A 127 7.84 -8.55 -5.00
CA SER A 127 7.49 -8.81 -6.40
C SER A 127 8.74 -9.08 -7.22
N LYS A 128 8.67 -10.08 -8.12
CA LYS A 128 9.72 -10.38 -9.09
C LYS A 128 9.15 -10.18 -10.46
N ASP A 129 9.60 -9.13 -11.14
CA ASP A 129 9.09 -8.71 -12.44
C ASP A 129 10.21 -8.68 -13.48
N THR A 130 9.85 -8.92 -14.72
CA THR A 130 10.66 -8.57 -15.88
C THR A 130 9.93 -7.48 -16.66
N ILE A 131 10.56 -6.32 -16.79
CA ILE A 131 10.01 -5.15 -17.48
C ILE A 131 11.01 -4.71 -18.54
N PHE A 132 10.59 -4.67 -19.81
CA PHE A 132 11.47 -4.42 -20.98
C PHE A 132 12.72 -5.31 -20.99
N GLY A 133 12.57 -6.58 -20.61
CA GLY A 133 13.66 -7.56 -20.55
C GLY A 133 14.62 -7.41 -19.35
N LYS A 134 14.44 -6.38 -18.51
CA LYS A 134 15.21 -6.18 -17.27
C LYS A 134 14.48 -6.80 -16.08
N LYS A 135 15.23 -7.46 -15.20
CA LYS A 135 14.67 -8.07 -13.99
C LYS A 135 14.66 -7.09 -12.82
N TYR A 136 13.56 -7.08 -12.09
CA TYR A 136 13.36 -6.29 -10.89
C TYR A 136 12.87 -7.20 -9.76
N GLU A 137 13.55 -7.17 -8.64
CA GLU A 137 13.03 -7.69 -7.37
C GLU A 137 12.65 -6.50 -6.49
N SER A 138 11.36 -6.25 -6.40
CA SER A 138 10.77 -5.12 -5.65
C SER A 138 10.32 -5.58 -4.27
N GLN A 139 10.51 -4.74 -3.26
CA GLN A 139 10.01 -4.92 -1.90
C GLN A 139 9.28 -3.65 -1.47
N THR A 140 8.09 -3.79 -0.90
CA THR A 140 7.29 -2.69 -0.34
C THR A 140 6.53 -3.18 0.88
N ASP A 141 6.14 -2.29 1.80
CA ASP A 141 5.21 -2.68 2.85
C ASP A 141 3.76 -2.55 2.37
N LEU A 142 2.95 -3.56 2.70
CA LEU A 142 1.50 -3.47 2.70
C LEU A 142 1.02 -3.29 4.12
N ILE A 143 0.20 -2.26 4.34
CA ILE A 143 -0.47 -2.00 5.61
C ILE A 143 -1.90 -2.50 5.47
N PHE A 144 -2.18 -3.69 5.99
CA PHE A 144 -3.53 -4.22 6.07
C PHE A 144 -4.24 -3.63 7.29
N VAL A 145 -5.47 -3.17 7.13
CA VAL A 145 -6.31 -2.58 8.17
C VAL A 145 -7.62 -3.32 8.24
N ARG A 146 -7.93 -3.89 9.42
CA ARG A 146 -9.20 -4.57 9.71
C ARG A 146 -10.14 -3.60 10.41
N ASN A 147 -11.32 -3.41 9.83
CA ASN A 147 -12.42 -2.80 10.54
C ASN A 147 -12.94 -3.78 11.60
N LEU A 148 -12.98 -3.35 12.87
CA LEU A 148 -13.35 -4.21 14.01
C LEU A 148 -14.85 -4.53 14.05
N ASP A 149 -15.70 -3.70 13.44
CA ASP A 149 -17.16 -3.88 13.47
C ASP A 149 -17.62 -4.96 12.49
N ASN A 150 -17.01 -5.02 11.30
CA ASN A 150 -17.44 -5.92 10.22
C ASN A 150 -16.38 -6.96 9.81
N ASN A 151 -15.19 -6.95 10.42
CA ASN A 151 -14.06 -7.82 10.11
C ASN A 151 -13.53 -7.74 8.66
N GLU A 152 -13.84 -6.67 7.94
CA GLU A 152 -13.31 -6.43 6.59
C GLU A 152 -11.86 -5.93 6.67
N TRP A 153 -10.99 -6.54 5.86
CA TRP A 153 -9.62 -6.08 5.67
C TRP A 153 -9.51 -5.26 4.40
N ARG A 154 -8.84 -4.12 4.50
CA ARG A 154 -8.38 -3.28 3.38
C ARG A 154 -6.88 -3.09 3.44
N VAL A 155 -6.28 -2.67 2.35
CA VAL A 155 -4.83 -2.53 2.26
C VAL A 155 -4.43 -1.13 1.82
N PHE A 156 -3.32 -0.66 2.37
CA PHE A 156 -2.62 0.53 1.90
C PHE A 156 -1.22 0.12 1.45
N THR A 157 -0.86 0.41 0.21
CA THR A 157 0.51 0.18 -0.27
C THR A 157 1.39 1.37 0.13
N TYR A 158 2.38 1.14 0.99
CA TYR A 158 3.29 2.17 1.47
C TYR A 158 4.56 2.23 0.62
N LEU A 159 4.80 3.36 -0.03
CA LEU A 159 5.93 3.59 -0.92
C LEU A 159 7.13 4.22 -0.22
N GLY A 160 6.93 4.84 0.95
CA GLY A 160 7.92 5.64 1.64
C GLY A 160 8.03 7.08 1.15
N THR A 161 7.22 7.45 0.15
CA THR A 161 7.17 8.80 -0.39
C THR A 161 5.92 9.56 0.03
N GLU A 162 4.96 8.94 0.70
CA GLU A 162 3.71 9.55 1.14
C GLU A 162 3.96 10.94 1.75
N LYS A 163 3.13 11.94 1.41
CA LYS A 163 3.23 13.24 2.08
C LYS A 163 2.87 13.05 3.56
N PRO A 164 3.59 13.68 4.52
CA PRO A 164 3.30 13.53 5.94
C PRO A 164 1.85 13.84 6.30
N GLU A 165 1.24 14.85 5.68
CA GLU A 165 -0.15 15.22 5.87
C GLU A 165 -1.14 14.13 5.40
N ASP A 166 -0.90 13.51 4.25
CA ASP A 166 -1.73 12.43 3.71
C ASP A 166 -1.60 11.17 4.58
N PHE A 167 -0.37 10.82 4.96
CA PHE A 167 -0.13 9.67 5.85
C PHE A 167 -0.78 9.86 7.22
N THR A 168 -0.71 11.07 7.78
CA THR A 168 -1.37 11.42 9.04
C THR A 168 -2.90 11.39 8.90
N GLU A 169 -3.46 11.73 7.74
CA GLU A 169 -4.89 11.59 7.51
C GLU A 169 -5.33 10.13 7.57
N PHE A 170 -4.57 9.22 6.95
CA PHE A 170 -4.87 7.79 6.94
C PHE A 170 -4.63 7.10 8.28
N PHE A 171 -3.57 7.52 8.99
CA PHE A 171 -3.08 6.89 10.22
C PHE A 171 -2.69 7.96 11.27
N PRO A 172 -3.65 8.70 11.85
CA PRO A 172 -3.36 9.86 12.72
C PRO A 172 -2.60 9.50 14.00
N ASP A 173 -2.79 8.29 14.51
CA ASP A 173 -2.16 7.78 15.73
C ASP A 173 -1.11 6.70 15.44
N PHE A 174 -0.46 6.74 14.26
CA PHE A 174 0.52 5.73 13.90
C PHE A 174 1.71 5.71 14.88
N PRO A 175 2.09 4.55 15.47
CA PRO A 175 3.12 4.51 16.50
C PRO A 175 4.52 4.82 15.95
N GLN A 176 5.29 5.66 16.65
CA GLN A 176 6.62 6.12 16.21
C GLN A 176 7.71 5.04 16.26
N ASP A 177 7.51 4.00 17.07
CA ASP A 177 8.41 2.86 17.24
C ASP A 177 8.27 1.82 16.13
N ILE A 178 7.14 1.80 15.41
CA ILE A 178 6.93 0.95 14.25
C ILE A 178 7.65 1.55 13.04
N LYS A 179 8.61 0.80 12.49
CA LYS A 179 9.40 1.22 11.33
C LYS A 179 8.84 0.67 10.03
N LEU A 180 8.34 1.56 9.18
CA LEU A 180 8.00 1.27 7.80
C LEU A 180 9.26 1.24 6.91
N SER A 181 9.16 0.58 5.77
CA SER A 181 10.22 0.41 4.79
C SER A 181 9.76 1.00 3.47
N ALA A 182 10.50 1.98 2.95
CA ALA A 182 10.24 2.52 1.63
C ALA A 182 10.34 1.44 0.55
N ALA A 183 9.56 1.63 -0.52
CA ALA A 183 9.59 0.75 -1.67
C ALA A 183 10.97 0.73 -2.30
N LYS A 184 11.55 -0.46 -2.42
CA LYS A 184 12.84 -0.70 -3.08
C LYS A 184 12.67 -1.65 -4.23
N ALA A 185 13.54 -1.56 -5.21
CA ALA A 185 13.69 -2.56 -6.23
C ALA A 185 15.19 -2.74 -6.53
N ASN A 186 15.65 -4.00 -6.61
CA ASN A 186 17.07 -4.34 -6.73
C ASN A 186 17.99 -3.61 -5.72
N GLY A 187 17.51 -3.33 -4.50
CA GLY A 187 18.25 -2.64 -3.44
C GLY A 187 18.19 -1.10 -3.45
N GLU A 188 17.70 -0.49 -4.52
CA GLU A 188 17.55 0.97 -4.68
C GLU A 188 16.10 1.40 -4.44
N TYR A 189 15.83 2.66 -4.09
CA TYR A 189 14.46 3.14 -3.93
C TYR A 189 13.69 3.09 -5.27
N ALA A 190 12.61 2.28 -5.33
CA ALA A 190 11.90 1.93 -6.57
C ALA A 190 11.34 3.15 -7.30
N VAL A 191 10.87 4.12 -6.51
CA VAL A 191 10.29 5.40 -6.93
C VAL A 191 11.30 6.42 -7.46
N THR A 192 12.60 6.09 -7.50
CA THR A 192 13.67 7.01 -7.93
C THR A 192 14.23 6.66 -9.31
N VAL A 193 15.52 6.33 -9.42
CA VAL A 193 16.26 6.10 -10.67
C VAL A 193 15.59 5.00 -11.52
N GLN A 194 14.96 4.02 -10.88
CA GLN A 194 14.29 2.94 -11.60
C GLN A 194 12.97 3.38 -12.24
N ALA A 195 12.18 4.21 -11.58
CA ALA A 195 11.00 4.84 -12.20
C ALA A 195 11.40 5.71 -13.40
N TYR A 196 12.54 6.39 -13.32
CA TYR A 196 13.11 7.16 -14.42
C TYR A 196 13.50 6.29 -15.62
N GLU A 197 14.31 5.26 -15.40
CA GLU A 197 14.71 4.35 -16.46
C GLU A 197 13.50 3.66 -17.10
N MET A 198 12.54 3.24 -16.28
CA MET A 198 11.28 2.66 -16.75
C MET A 198 10.45 3.65 -17.56
N GLY A 199 10.36 4.91 -17.14
CA GLY A 199 9.66 5.96 -17.88
C GLY A 199 10.27 6.20 -19.27
N ILE A 200 11.61 6.18 -19.36
CA ILE A 200 12.32 6.28 -20.64
C ILE A 200 12.02 5.07 -21.52
N ASP A 201 12.11 3.86 -20.98
CA ASP A 201 11.86 2.62 -21.72
C ASP A 201 10.41 2.57 -22.24
N ILE A 202 9.43 2.98 -21.41
CA ILE A 202 8.01 3.12 -21.78
C ILE A 202 7.86 4.11 -22.94
N PHE A 203 8.43 5.31 -22.82
CA PHE A 203 8.28 6.33 -23.87
C PHE A 203 8.86 5.86 -25.20
N ASN A 204 10.08 5.31 -25.16
CA ASN A 204 10.76 4.80 -26.35
C ASN A 204 9.94 3.69 -27.01
N TYR A 205 9.34 2.81 -26.21
CA TYR A 205 8.48 1.73 -26.69
C TYR A 205 7.19 2.27 -27.35
N LEU A 206 6.50 3.22 -26.72
CA LEU A 206 5.23 3.74 -27.21
C LEU A 206 5.38 4.63 -28.45
N THR A 207 6.47 5.38 -28.55
CA THR A 207 6.65 6.40 -29.59
C THR A 207 7.61 5.96 -30.70
N ASN A 208 8.32 4.85 -30.50
CA ASN A 208 9.43 4.42 -31.35
C ASN A 208 10.45 5.55 -31.62
N SER A 209 10.60 6.46 -30.64
CA SER A 209 11.35 7.70 -30.74
C SER A 209 12.10 7.95 -29.45
N LYS A 210 13.19 8.70 -29.51
CA LYS A 210 13.91 9.13 -28.31
C LYS A 210 13.05 10.10 -27.51
N VAL A 211 13.11 9.98 -26.18
CA VAL A 211 12.51 10.92 -25.24
C VAL A 211 13.01 12.35 -25.53
N PRO A 212 12.10 13.31 -25.82
CA PRO A 212 12.44 14.72 -25.92
C PRO A 212 13.13 15.23 -24.65
N GLN A 213 14.11 16.13 -24.80
CA GLN A 213 14.88 16.65 -23.66
C GLN A 213 13.98 17.29 -22.59
N VAL A 214 12.89 17.96 -22.98
CA VAL A 214 11.92 18.54 -22.04
C VAL A 214 11.33 17.49 -21.10
N LEU A 215 10.95 16.32 -21.62
CA LEU A 215 10.42 15.23 -20.78
C LEU A 215 11.53 14.61 -19.92
N VAL A 216 12.77 14.56 -20.42
CA VAL A 216 13.91 14.11 -19.60
C VAL A 216 14.13 15.04 -18.41
N ASP A 217 13.97 16.34 -18.60
CA ASP A 217 14.14 17.34 -17.54
C ASP A 217 12.99 17.28 -16.54
N GLU A 218 11.73 17.15 -17.00
CA GLU A 218 10.56 16.92 -16.13
C GLU A 218 10.70 15.64 -15.29
N LEU A 219 11.17 14.55 -15.89
CA LEU A 219 11.40 13.30 -15.15
C LEU A 219 12.48 13.47 -14.07
N LYS A 220 13.54 14.25 -14.32
CA LYS A 220 14.57 14.52 -13.30
C LYS A 220 14.03 15.35 -12.15
N GLU A 221 13.23 16.37 -12.43
CA GLU A 221 12.58 17.18 -11.38
C GLU A 221 11.68 16.32 -10.50
N ASN A 222 10.92 15.39 -11.10
CA ASN A 222 10.08 14.45 -10.36
C ASN A 222 10.90 13.49 -9.47
N ILE A 223 12.06 13.02 -9.93
CA ILE A 223 12.97 12.20 -9.10
C ILE A 223 13.49 13.00 -7.90
N GLU A 224 13.91 14.24 -8.10
CA GLU A 224 14.41 15.08 -7.00
C GLU A 224 13.32 15.34 -5.97
N SER A 225 12.11 15.69 -6.41
CA SER A 225 10.94 15.82 -5.53
C SER A 225 10.69 14.53 -4.73
N THR A 226 10.79 13.37 -5.38
CA THR A 226 10.62 12.06 -4.74
C THR A 226 11.72 11.76 -3.73
N ARG A 227 12.98 12.10 -4.04
CA ARG A 227 14.12 11.97 -3.11
C ARG A 227 13.92 12.82 -1.87
N GLU A 228 13.43 14.05 -2.01
CA GLU A 228 13.14 14.89 -0.85
C GLU A 228 12.02 14.32 0.01
N ARG A 229 10.97 13.74 -0.60
CA ARG A 229 9.90 13.05 0.15
C ARG A 229 10.43 11.84 0.92
N LEU A 230 11.30 11.03 0.31
CA LEU A 230 11.98 9.92 1.00
C LEU A 230 12.77 10.41 2.22
N LYS A 231 13.56 11.48 2.07
CA LYS A 231 14.34 12.05 3.18
C LYS A 231 13.45 12.55 4.31
N VAL A 232 12.36 13.26 3.99
CA VAL A 232 11.37 13.73 4.99
C VAL A 232 10.79 12.56 5.77
N ASN A 233 10.59 11.43 5.10
CA ASN A 233 10.08 10.20 5.72
C ASN A 233 11.17 9.34 6.39
N GLY A 234 12.41 9.83 6.47
CA GLY A 234 13.52 9.18 7.17
C GLY A 234 14.26 8.11 6.36
N PHE A 235 14.15 8.17 5.03
CA PHE A 235 14.84 7.27 4.10
C PHE A 235 15.94 8.04 3.37
N GLU A 236 17.20 7.70 3.66
CA GLU A 236 18.41 8.23 2.99
C GLU A 236 19.09 7.16 2.13
#